data_AF-A0A445MH45-F1
#
_entry.id   AF-A0A445MH45-F1
#
_cell.length_a   1.000
_cell.length_b   1.000
_cell.length_c   1.000
_cell.angle_alpha   90.00
_cell.angle_beta   90.00
_cell.angle_gamma   90.00
#
_symmetry.space_group_name_H-M   'P 1'
#
loop_
_entity.id
_entity.type
_entity.pdbx_description
1 polymer ?
#
loop_
_entity_poly.entity_id
_entity_poly.type
_entity_poly.pdbx_seq_one_letter_code
_entity_poly.pdbx_strand_id
1 'polypeptide(L)'
;MGGLDPWEFTRYDVCFAVPFRNRERITFDHLVTMKKPGETSILSVLRDGIEQEFSISVRPVSSLQPLVPVHQFDKLPSYYIFAGLVFVPLSQPYLHEYGEDWYNTSPRRLCERALRELPKRAGEQLVILSQVLMDDINAGYERLSEFQVLL
;
A
#
# COMPACT_ATOMS: atom_id res chain seq x y z
N MET A 1 -0.61 17.50 -47.01
CA MET A 1 -0.99 16.12 -46.66
C MET A 1 0.22 15.47 -46.01
N GLY A 2 0.40 15.68 -44.71
CA GLY A 2 1.44 14.99 -43.94
C GLY A 2 0.75 13.88 -43.16
N GLY A 3 0.75 12.67 -43.73
CA GLY A 3 0.31 11.48 -43.02
C GLY A 3 1.36 11.15 -41.97
N LEU A 4 0.98 11.16 -40.70
CA LEU A 4 1.79 10.61 -39.62
C LEU A 4 1.71 9.08 -39.74
N ASP A 5 2.87 8.43 -39.73
CA ASP A 5 3.02 7.02 -40.05
C ASP A 5 2.34 6.07 -39.02
N PRO A 6 1.79 4.92 -39.45
CA PRO A 6 1.02 4.02 -38.60
C PRO A 6 1.84 3.01 -37.77
N TRP A 7 3.18 3.16 -37.67
CA TRP A 7 4.08 2.04 -37.33
C TRP A 7 4.95 2.16 -36.07
N GLU A 8 4.64 2.99 -35.08
CA GLU A 8 5.33 2.92 -33.76
C GLU A 8 4.51 2.22 -32.66
N PHE A 9 3.73 1.21 -33.03
CA PHE A 9 3.09 0.26 -32.10
C PHE A 9 4.04 -0.91 -31.77
N THR A 10 5.23 -0.63 -31.22
CA THR A 10 6.15 -1.69 -30.76
C THR A 10 6.92 -1.33 -29.50
N ARG A 11 6.23 -1.33 -28.37
CA ARG A 11 6.71 -1.86 -27.08
C ARG A 11 5.53 -1.84 -26.12
N TYR A 12 5.63 -2.52 -25.00
CA TYR A 12 4.66 -2.43 -23.92
C TYR A 12 4.63 -1.01 -23.35
N ASP A 13 4.09 -0.05 -24.11
CA ASP A 13 3.83 1.32 -23.69
C ASP A 13 2.60 1.29 -22.80
N VAL A 14 2.82 0.98 -21.52
CA VAL A 14 2.09 1.73 -20.52
C VAL A 14 2.50 3.17 -20.78
N CYS A 15 1.62 3.94 -21.43
CA CYS A 15 1.89 5.32 -21.81
C CYS A 15 2.08 6.13 -20.52
N PHE A 16 3.31 6.16 -20.01
CA PHE A 16 3.60 6.62 -18.66
C PHE A 16 3.30 8.12 -18.52
N ALA A 17 3.33 8.83 -19.64
CA ALA A 17 3.01 10.24 -19.74
C ALA A 17 1.95 10.52 -20.82
N VAL A 18 0.89 11.21 -20.44
CA VAL A 18 -0.23 11.63 -21.30
C VAL A 18 -0.16 13.12 -21.61
N PRO A 19 -0.68 13.59 -22.76
CA PRO A 19 -0.73 15.01 -23.06
C PRO A 19 -1.61 15.74 -22.04
N PHE A 20 -1.11 16.85 -21.51
CA PHE A 20 -1.83 17.69 -20.54
C PHE A 20 -2.28 19.02 -21.15
N ARG A 21 -1.33 19.89 -21.51
CA ARG A 21 -1.57 21.22 -22.11
C ARG A 21 -0.45 21.58 -23.09
N ASN A 22 -0.79 22.18 -24.23
CA ASN A 22 0.17 22.56 -25.29
C ASN A 22 1.10 21.40 -25.68
N ARG A 23 2.37 21.46 -25.24
CA ARG A 23 3.42 20.46 -25.47
C ARG A 23 3.87 19.76 -24.17
N GLU A 24 3.15 19.97 -23.07
CA GLU A 24 3.44 19.37 -21.77
C GLU A 24 2.79 18.00 -21.65
N ARG A 25 3.53 17.05 -21.07
CA ARG A 25 3.04 15.72 -20.73
C ARG A 25 3.05 15.57 -19.20
N ILE A 26 2.04 14.89 -18.67
CA ILE A 26 1.90 14.59 -17.26
C ILE A 26 1.78 13.08 -17.07
N THR A 27 2.06 12.56 -15.89
CA THR A 27 1.90 11.14 -15.60
C THR A 27 0.45 10.68 -15.80
N PHE A 28 0.27 9.45 -16.26
CA PHE A 28 -1.06 8.85 -16.44
C PHE A 28 -1.90 8.89 -15.16
N ASP A 29 -1.26 8.77 -13.98
CA ASP A 29 -1.87 8.86 -12.66
C ASP A 29 -2.71 10.12 -12.46
N HIS A 30 -2.37 11.23 -13.14
CA HIS A 30 -3.15 12.46 -13.10
C HIS A 30 -4.57 12.25 -13.67
N LEU A 31 -4.72 11.50 -14.76
CA LEU A 31 -6.05 11.18 -15.32
C LEU A 31 -6.87 10.34 -14.35
N VAL A 32 -6.24 9.36 -13.70
CA VAL A 32 -6.89 8.50 -12.70
C VAL A 32 -7.33 9.32 -11.49
N THR A 33 -6.50 10.25 -11.03
CA THR A 33 -6.77 11.11 -9.87
C THR A 33 -7.91 12.11 -10.12
N MET A 34 -8.16 12.51 -11.37
CA MET A 34 -9.29 13.38 -11.73
C MET A 34 -10.65 12.66 -11.74
N LYS A 35 -10.68 11.32 -11.73
CA LYS A 35 -11.92 10.53 -11.75
C LYS A 35 -12.58 10.48 -10.38
N LYS A 36 -13.91 10.40 -10.34
CA LYS A 36 -14.64 10.24 -9.07
C LYS A 36 -14.65 8.77 -8.64
N PRO A 37 -14.63 8.49 -7.32
CA PRO A 37 -14.86 7.14 -6.81
C PRO A 37 -16.17 6.55 -7.35
N GLY A 38 -16.11 5.34 -7.90
CA GLY A 38 -17.24 4.64 -8.51
C GLY A 38 -17.50 4.97 -9.98
N GLU A 39 -16.77 5.91 -10.57
CA GLU A 39 -16.88 6.22 -11.99
C GLU A 39 -16.34 5.06 -12.84
N THR A 40 -17.05 4.72 -13.92
CA THR A 40 -16.62 3.67 -14.85
C THR A 40 -15.76 4.28 -15.94
N SER A 41 -14.54 3.77 -16.11
CA SER A 41 -13.60 4.20 -17.14
C SER A 41 -13.34 3.07 -18.12
N ILE A 42 -13.27 3.42 -19.40
CA ILE A 42 -12.93 2.50 -20.49
C ILE A 42 -11.42 2.48 -20.64
N LEU A 43 -10.83 1.29 -20.63
CA LEU A 43 -9.39 1.06 -20.77
C LEU A 43 -9.15 0.11 -21.94
N SER A 44 -8.45 0.57 -22.97
CA SER A 44 -7.95 -0.28 -24.05
C SER A 44 -6.60 -0.86 -23.65
N VAL A 45 -6.46 -2.18 -23.71
CA VAL A 45 -5.23 -2.91 -23.38
C VAL A 45 -4.87 -3.83 -24.52
N LEU A 46 -3.61 -3.81 -24.92
CA LEU A 46 -3.07 -4.79 -25.85
C LEU A 46 -2.60 -6.02 -25.07
N ARG A 47 -3.26 -7.17 -25.27
CA ARG A 47 -2.89 -8.46 -24.66
C ARG A 47 -2.75 -9.50 -25.77
N ASP A 48 -1.60 -10.19 -25.79
CA ASP A 48 -1.28 -11.19 -26.82
C ASP A 48 -1.39 -10.65 -28.26
N GLY A 49 -1.08 -9.36 -28.45
CA GLY A 49 -1.18 -8.68 -29.74
C GLY A 49 -2.61 -8.31 -30.16
N ILE A 50 -3.61 -8.53 -29.30
CA ILE A 50 -5.01 -8.20 -29.56
C ILE A 50 -5.43 -7.03 -28.65
N GLU A 51 -6.00 -5.98 -29.25
CA GLU A 51 -6.58 -4.86 -28.51
C GLU A 51 -7.90 -5.31 -27.85
N GLN A 52 -7.99 -5.13 -26.54
CA GLN A 52 -9.14 -5.50 -25.73
C GLN A 52 -9.61 -4.29 -24.94
N GLU A 53 -10.90 -4.03 -24.95
CA GLU A 53 -11.52 -2.94 -24.22
C GLU A 53 -12.12 -3.44 -22.91
N PHE A 54 -11.74 -2.83 -21.80
CA PHE A 54 -12.23 -3.16 -20.46
C PHE A 54 -12.95 -1.96 -19.84
N SER A 55 -14.15 -2.22 -19.33
CA SER A 55 -14.89 -1.27 -18.52
C SER A 55 -14.56 -1.51 -17.04
N ILE A 56 -13.83 -0.58 -16.41
CA ILE A 56 -13.31 -0.73 -15.04
C ILE A 56 -13.89 0.38 -14.15
N SER A 57 -14.42 0.00 -12.99
CA SER A 57 -14.84 0.98 -11.97
C SER A 57 -13.61 1.50 -11.21
N VAL A 58 -13.40 2.82 -11.24
CA VAL A 58 -12.33 3.47 -10.47
C VAL A 58 -12.73 3.44 -9.00
N ARG A 59 -11.92 2.79 -8.16
CA ARG A 59 -12.11 2.76 -6.72
C ARG A 59 -10.95 3.47 -6.03
N PRO A 60 -11.21 4.18 -4.91
CA PRO A 60 -10.13 4.81 -4.15
C PRO A 60 -9.12 3.76 -3.70
N VAL A 61 -7.83 4.08 -3.71
CA VAL A 61 -6.81 3.21 -3.08
C VAL A 61 -7.12 3.00 -1.60
N SER A 62 -7.74 4.00 -0.94
CA SER A 62 -8.25 3.86 0.44
C SER A 62 -9.34 2.81 0.61
N SER A 63 -10.06 2.42 -0.45
CA SER A 63 -11.03 1.32 -0.40
C SER A 63 -10.38 -0.06 -0.33
N LEU A 64 -9.10 -0.17 -0.71
CA LEU A 64 -8.33 -1.41 -0.60
C LEU A 64 -7.77 -1.63 0.82
N GLN A 65 -7.92 -0.65 1.74
CA GLN A 65 -7.35 -0.61 3.09
C GLN A 65 -5.91 -1.17 3.13
N PRO A 66 -4.87 -0.33 3.01
CA PRO A 66 -3.50 -0.84 2.99
C PRO A 66 -3.23 -1.71 4.23
N LEU A 67 -2.45 -2.78 4.04
CA LEU A 67 -2.13 -3.75 5.09
C LEU A 67 -1.54 -3.05 6.33
N VAL A 68 -0.75 -2.00 6.09
CA VAL A 68 -0.27 -1.07 7.10
C VAL A 68 -0.91 0.30 6.86
N PRO A 69 -1.82 0.75 7.74
CA PRO A 69 -2.46 2.05 7.59
C PRO A 69 -1.47 3.20 7.74
N VAL A 70 -1.43 4.06 6.72
CA VAL A 70 -0.61 5.28 6.63
C VAL A 70 -1.15 6.39 7.55
N HIS A 71 -2.49 6.51 7.62
CA HIS A 71 -3.16 7.54 8.42
C HIS A 71 -4.25 6.91 9.28
N GLN A 72 -4.28 7.27 10.57
CA GLN A 72 -5.36 6.97 11.50
C GLN A 72 -5.76 8.27 12.18
N PHE A 73 -6.70 9.00 11.59
CA PHE A 73 -7.23 10.23 12.18
C PHE A 73 -8.27 9.89 13.25
N ASP A 74 -8.16 10.53 14.42
CA ASP A 74 -9.09 10.47 15.55
C ASP A 74 -9.47 9.05 16.04
N LYS A 75 -8.62 8.06 15.76
CA LYS A 75 -8.82 6.68 16.20
C LYS A 75 -7.74 6.29 17.19
N LEU A 76 -8.16 5.84 18.37
CA LEU A 76 -7.27 5.25 19.35
C LEU A 76 -6.64 3.96 18.77
N PRO A 77 -5.32 3.76 18.90
CA PRO A 77 -4.68 2.52 18.51
C PRO A 77 -5.33 1.34 19.22
N SER A 78 -5.67 0.30 18.46
CA SER A 78 -6.17 -0.94 19.04
C SER A 78 -5.00 -1.73 19.63
N TYR A 79 -5.17 -2.30 20.81
CA TYR A 79 -4.16 -3.16 21.42
C TYR A 79 -4.84 -4.33 22.15
N TYR A 80 -4.12 -5.43 22.28
CA TYR A 80 -4.55 -6.60 23.01
C TYR A 80 -3.43 -7.07 23.93
N ILE A 81 -3.74 -7.34 25.20
CA ILE A 81 -2.73 -7.77 26.18
C ILE A 81 -3.10 -9.16 26.68
N PHE A 82 -2.16 -10.08 26.62
CA PHE A 82 -2.31 -11.43 27.14
C PHE A 82 -1.05 -11.86 27.90
N ALA A 83 -1.17 -12.19 29.19
CA ALA A 83 -0.05 -12.59 30.03
C ALA A 83 1.17 -11.63 29.97
N GLY A 84 0.91 -10.31 29.88
CA GLY A 84 1.93 -9.28 29.75
C GLY A 84 2.45 -9.04 28.31
N LEU A 85 2.08 -9.87 27.33
CA LEU A 85 2.41 -9.67 25.92
C LEU A 85 1.47 -8.63 25.30
N VAL A 86 2.02 -7.52 24.78
CA VAL A 86 1.26 -6.41 24.20
C VAL A 86 1.25 -6.52 22.68
N PHE A 87 0.11 -6.89 22.12
CA PHE A 87 -0.11 -7.00 20.68
C PHE A 87 -0.75 -5.72 20.12
N VAL A 88 -0.20 -5.20 19.04
CA VAL A 88 -0.71 -4.00 18.35
C VAL A 88 -0.72 -4.23 16.83
N PRO A 89 -1.68 -3.66 16.09
CA PRO A 89 -1.63 -3.65 14.64
C PRO A 89 -0.50 -2.71 14.19
N LEU A 90 0.39 -3.19 13.34
CA LEU A 90 1.43 -2.38 12.72
C LEU A 90 0.77 -1.27 11.92
N SER A 91 1.22 -0.05 12.17
CA SER A 91 0.75 1.15 11.49
C SER A 91 1.96 2.01 11.14
N GLN A 92 1.81 2.90 10.17
CA GLN A 92 2.89 3.81 9.84
C GLN A 92 3.25 4.76 11.00
N PRO A 93 2.28 5.29 11.78
CA PRO A 93 2.59 6.02 13.02
C PRO A 93 3.49 5.24 13.99
N TYR A 94 3.28 3.93 14.14
CA TYR A 94 4.15 3.08 14.96
C TYR A 94 5.59 3.02 14.41
N LEU A 95 5.76 2.90 13.08
CA LEU A 95 7.10 2.95 12.47
C LEU A 95 7.76 4.31 12.65
N HIS A 96 7.00 5.41 12.62
CA HIS A 96 7.53 6.75 12.86
C HIS A 96 8.05 6.96 14.29
N GLU A 97 7.68 6.12 15.26
CA GLU A 97 8.26 6.16 16.62
C GLU A 97 9.77 5.84 16.62
N TYR A 98 10.28 5.14 15.58
CA TYR A 98 11.71 4.87 15.40
C TYR A 98 12.51 6.10 14.89
N GLY A 99 11.87 7.25 14.73
CA GLY A 99 12.47 8.53 14.35
C GLY A 99 12.30 8.91 12.88
N GLU A 100 12.93 10.03 12.50
CA GLU A 100 12.89 10.58 11.13
C GLU A 100 13.34 9.57 10.07
N ASP A 101 14.38 8.78 10.38
CA ASP A 101 14.92 7.73 9.50
C ASP A 101 14.40 6.33 9.86
N TRP A 102 13.11 6.23 10.21
CA TRP A 102 12.43 4.96 10.51
C TRP A 102 12.64 3.90 9.44
N TYR A 103 12.84 4.30 8.18
CA TYR A 103 13.12 3.38 7.08
C TYR A 103 14.37 2.52 7.33
N ASN A 104 15.39 3.09 7.98
CA ASN A 104 16.63 2.40 8.31
C ASN A 104 16.71 1.92 9.77
N THR A 105 16.03 2.60 10.70
CA THR A 105 16.09 2.28 12.14
C THR A 105 15.06 1.24 12.56
N SER A 106 13.92 1.13 11.87
CA SER A 106 12.91 0.12 12.18
C SER A 106 13.36 -1.29 11.74
N PRO A 107 12.80 -2.34 12.36
CA PRO A 107 13.11 -3.72 11.96
C PRO A 107 12.83 -3.95 10.47
N ARG A 108 13.87 -4.33 9.71
CA ARG A 108 13.80 -4.51 8.25
C ARG A 108 12.61 -5.34 7.77
N ARG A 109 12.26 -6.40 8.51
CA ARG A 109 11.12 -7.26 8.19
C ARG A 109 9.78 -6.54 8.30
N LEU A 110 9.61 -5.66 9.28
CA LEU A 110 8.39 -4.88 9.45
C LEU A 110 8.30 -3.77 8.39
N CYS A 111 9.41 -3.07 8.15
CA CYS A 111 9.52 -2.04 7.12
C CYS A 111 9.23 -2.60 5.72
N GLU A 112 9.84 -3.73 5.35
CA GLU A 112 9.63 -4.36 4.05
C GLU A 112 8.15 -4.72 3.84
N ARG A 113 7.50 -5.27 4.87
CA ARG A 113 6.11 -5.71 4.77
C ARG A 113 5.14 -4.53 4.74
N ALA A 114 5.44 -3.46 5.47
CA ALA A 114 4.67 -2.21 5.38
C ALA A 114 4.71 -1.59 3.98
N LEU A 115 5.83 -1.72 3.26
CA LEU A 115 6.02 -1.08 1.96
C LEU A 115 5.64 -1.96 0.77
N ARG A 116 5.79 -3.28 0.88
CA ARG A 116 5.66 -4.20 -0.26
C ARG A 116 4.42 -5.10 -0.21
N GLU A 117 3.87 -5.36 0.97
CA GLU A 117 2.76 -6.29 1.07
C GLU A 117 1.41 -5.60 0.89
N LEU A 118 0.60 -6.19 0.02
CA LEU A 118 -0.80 -5.84 -0.16
C LEU A 118 -1.66 -6.80 0.66
N PRO A 119 -2.79 -6.32 1.22
CA PRO A 119 -3.73 -7.18 1.92
C PRO A 119 -4.26 -8.25 0.95
N LYS A 120 -4.24 -9.51 1.38
CA LYS A 120 -4.83 -10.64 0.63
C LYS A 120 -6.32 -10.77 0.92
N ARG A 121 -6.76 -10.31 2.09
CA ARG A 121 -8.17 -10.33 2.53
C ARG A 121 -8.62 -8.94 2.95
N ALA A 122 -9.91 -8.65 2.77
CA ALA A 122 -10.48 -7.41 3.26
C ALA A 122 -10.37 -7.32 4.79
N GLY A 123 -9.82 -6.22 5.30
CA GLY A 123 -9.59 -6.02 6.74
C GLY A 123 -8.44 -6.82 7.31
N GLU A 124 -7.57 -7.41 6.48
CA GLU A 124 -6.33 -8.01 6.95
C GLU A 124 -5.42 -6.95 7.59
N GLN A 125 -4.91 -7.26 8.77
CA GLN A 125 -4.01 -6.38 9.52
C GLN A 125 -2.77 -7.14 9.93
N LEU A 126 -1.65 -6.43 9.93
CA LEU A 126 -0.42 -6.98 10.45
C LEU A 126 -0.35 -6.79 11.95
N VAL A 127 -0.37 -7.86 12.75
CA VAL A 127 -0.24 -7.76 14.21
C VAL A 127 1.20 -8.05 14.63
N ILE A 128 1.74 -7.21 15.50
CA ILE A 128 3.08 -7.33 16.06
C ILE A 128 3.02 -7.41 17.59
N LEU A 129 3.99 -8.08 18.18
CA LEU A 129 4.28 -8.00 19.61
C LEU A 129 5.15 -6.76 19.87
N SER A 130 4.55 -5.69 20.38
CA SER A 130 5.25 -4.43 20.61
C SER A 130 6.18 -4.50 21.81
N GLN A 131 5.72 -5.07 22.93
CA GLN A 131 6.49 -5.17 24.17
C GLN A 131 5.96 -6.29 25.07
N VAL A 132 6.78 -6.66 26.05
CA VAL A 132 6.43 -7.63 27.10
C VAL A 132 6.53 -6.94 28.46
N LEU A 133 5.41 -6.85 29.17
CA LEU A 133 5.33 -6.35 30.54
C LEU A 133 5.78 -7.45 31.50
N MET A 134 6.92 -7.27 32.15
CA MET A 134 7.55 -8.31 32.99
C MET A 134 6.61 -8.82 34.09
N ASP A 135 6.44 -10.13 34.16
CA ASP A 135 5.65 -10.85 35.15
C ASP A 135 6.18 -12.31 35.26
N ASP A 136 5.96 -12.98 36.39
CA ASP A 136 6.38 -14.37 36.60
C ASP A 136 5.82 -15.32 35.54
N ILE A 137 4.63 -15.01 35.01
CA ILE A 137 3.97 -15.81 33.96
C ILE A 137 4.67 -15.72 32.60
N ASN A 138 5.45 -14.66 32.34
CA ASN A 138 6.18 -14.46 31.09
C ASN A 138 7.71 -14.49 31.25
N ALA A 139 8.18 -15.03 32.37
CA ALA A 139 9.60 -15.26 32.62
C ALA A 139 10.26 -15.98 31.43
N GLY A 140 11.34 -15.39 30.90
CA GLY A 140 12.06 -15.88 29.73
C GLY A 140 11.55 -15.36 28.37
N TYR A 141 10.40 -14.68 28.31
CA TYR A 141 9.88 -14.01 27.11
C TYR A 141 10.22 -12.51 27.06
N GLU A 142 10.93 -12.00 28.06
CA GLU A 142 11.20 -10.56 28.28
C GLU A 142 11.87 -9.84 27.10
N ARG A 143 12.60 -10.57 26.24
CA ARG A 143 13.30 -10.01 25.06
C ARG A 143 12.61 -10.30 23.74
N LEU A 144 11.42 -10.90 23.76
CA LEU A 144 10.61 -11.10 22.56
C LEU A 144 9.82 -9.82 22.29
N SER A 145 10.48 -8.82 21.74
CA SER A 145 9.85 -7.61 21.20
C SER A 145 9.99 -7.60 19.67
N GLU A 146 9.05 -6.94 18.99
CA GLU A 146 9.10 -6.64 17.55
C GLU A 146 8.90 -7.84 16.61
N PHE A 147 8.38 -8.96 17.13
CA PHE A 147 8.05 -10.11 16.30
C PHE A 147 6.65 -9.95 15.69
N GLN A 148 6.54 -10.25 14.41
CA GLN A 148 5.24 -10.49 13.80
C GLN A 148 4.61 -11.70 14.46
N VAL A 149 3.33 -11.57 14.78
CA VAL A 149 2.51 -12.67 15.26
C VAL A 149 1.52 -13.01 14.14
N LEU A 150 1.54 -14.25 13.67
CA LEU A 150 0.55 -14.76 12.72
C LEU A 150 -0.69 -15.13 13.54
N LEU A 151 -1.75 -14.34 13.41
CA LEU A 151 -3.08 -14.64 13.93
C LEU A 151 -4.04 -14.93 12.77
#